data_AF-A0A1G5EVF9-F1
#
_entry.id   AF-A0A1G5EVF9-F1
#
_cell.length_a   1.000
_cell.length_b   1.000
_cell.length_c   1.000
_cell.angle_alpha   90.00
_cell.angle_beta   90.00
_cell.angle_gamma   90.00
#
_symmetry.space_group_name_H-M   'P 1'
#
loop_
_entity.id
_entity.type
_entity.pdbx_description
1 polymer ?
#
loop_
_entity_poly.entity_id
_entity_poly.type
_entity_poly.pdbx_seq_one_letter_code
_entity_poly.pdbx_strand_id
1 'polypeptide(L)' 'MSENILRKIGGQYIAEALNTLPDAERSKEDFTETVIKLPVFGHVRFKCQRMTGRQGKYRYRFWTAIEAFKVE' A
#
# COMPACT_ATOMS: atom_id res chain seq x y z
N MET A 1 8.90 -18.97 1.72
CA MET A 1 8.24 -18.23 0.63
C MET A 1 7.14 -17.39 1.25
N SER A 2 7.28 -16.07 1.27
CA SER A 2 6.25 -15.20 1.83
C SER A 2 5.05 -15.19 0.88
N GLU A 3 3.92 -15.74 1.33
CA GLU A 3 2.68 -15.76 0.53
C GLU A 3 2.17 -14.32 0.37
N ASN A 4 1.88 -13.90 -0.87
CA ASN A 4 1.21 -12.63 -1.12
C ASN A 4 -0.27 -12.74 -0.71
N ILE A 5 -0.59 -12.18 0.44
CA ILE A 5 -1.93 -12.23 1.04
C ILE A 5 -2.78 -11.00 0.70
N LEU A 6 -2.33 -10.11 -0.19
CA LEU A 6 -3.05 -8.85 -0.49
C LEU A 6 -4.51 -9.08 -0.86
N ARG A 7 -4.81 -10.11 -1.65
CA ARG A 7 -6.19 -10.46 -2.06
C ARG A 7 -7.08 -10.92 -0.92
N LYS A 8 -6.49 -11.37 0.20
CA LYS A 8 -7.20 -11.79 1.42
C LYS A 8 -7.45 -10.62 2.39
N ILE A 9 -6.82 -9.47 2.13
CA ILE A 9 -6.90 -8.29 3.00
C ILE A 9 -8.04 -7.40 2.53
N GLY A 10 -8.94 -7.05 3.46
CA GLY A 10 -10.04 -6.12 3.19
C GLY A 10 -9.54 -4.72 2.83
N GLY A 11 -10.25 -4.05 1.92
CA GLY A 11 -9.88 -2.72 1.42
C GLY A 11 -9.68 -1.66 2.50
N GLN A 12 -10.37 -1.77 3.65
CA GLN A 12 -10.20 -0.83 4.77
C GLN A 12 -8.76 -0.85 5.31
N TYR A 13 -8.15 -2.04 5.41
CA TYR A 13 -6.81 -2.22 5.96
C TYR A 13 -5.75 -1.79 4.95
N ILE A 14 -6.03 -1.97 3.66
CA ILE A 14 -5.19 -1.42 2.60
C ILE A 14 -5.23 0.11 2.67
N ALA A 15 -6.40 0.72 2.82
CA ALA A 15 -6.53 2.17 2.97
C ALA A 15 -5.81 2.69 4.21
N GLU A 16 -5.93 1.99 5.35
CA GLU A 16 -5.19 2.31 6.58
C GLU A 16 -3.68 2.28 6.35
N ALA A 17 -3.16 1.22 5.72
CA ALA A 17 -1.75 1.11 5.36
C ALA A 17 -1.31 2.28 4.47
N LEU A 18 -2.08 2.61 3.42
CA LEU A 18 -1.73 3.70 2.50
C LEU A 18 -1.77 5.08 3.19
N ASN A 19 -2.63 5.29 4.18
CA ASN A 19 -2.69 6.54 4.96
C ASN A 19 -1.49 6.75 5.88
N THR A 20 -0.73 5.69 6.20
CA THR A 20 0.54 5.82 6.95
C THR A 20 1.68 6.34 6.10
N LEU A 21 1.54 6.30 4.78
CA LEU A 21 2.57 6.71 3.84
C LEU A 21 2.57 8.24 3.68
N PRO A 22 3.73 8.85 3.38
CA PRO A 22 3.79 10.26 3.03
C PRO A 22 3.01 10.52 1.73
N ASP A 23 2.60 11.77 1.53
CA ASP A 23 1.88 12.21 0.34
C ASP A 23 2.60 11.74 -0.95
N ALA A 24 1.87 11.01 -1.80
CA ALA A 24 2.36 10.47 -3.06
C ALA A 24 2.78 11.56 -4.06
N GLU A 25 2.25 12.78 -3.96
CA GLU A 25 2.68 13.90 -4.80
C GLU A 25 4.09 14.37 -4.45
N ARG A 26 4.44 14.31 -3.15
CA ARG A 26 5.71 14.82 -2.62
C ARG A 26 6.80 13.74 -2.51
N SER A 27 6.41 12.47 -2.53
CA SER A 27 7.37 11.37 -2.45
C SER A 27 8.23 11.30 -3.71
N LYS A 28 9.54 11.10 -3.49
CA LYS A 28 10.53 10.87 -4.54
C LYS A 28 10.65 9.40 -4.90
N GLU A 29 10.14 8.51 -4.06
CA GLU A 29 10.27 7.06 -4.23
C GLU A 29 9.13 6.52 -5.08
N ASP A 30 9.41 5.55 -5.95
CA ASP A 30 8.39 4.84 -6.73
C ASP A 30 7.81 3.64 -5.97
N PHE A 31 8.55 3.14 -4.98
CA PHE A 31 8.13 2.04 -4.10
C PHE A 31 8.41 2.42 -2.66
N THR A 32 7.51 2.00 -1.78
CA THR A 32 7.68 2.15 -0.34
C THR A 32 7.03 0.97 0.37
N GLU A 33 7.43 0.74 1.61
CA GLU A 33 6.88 -0.33 2.43
C GLU A 33 6.30 0.26 3.71
N THR A 34 5.19 -0.31 4.17
CA THR A 34 4.61 0.01 5.47
C THR A 34 4.22 -1.27 6.18
N VAL A 35 4.20 -1.25 7.51
CA VAL A 35 3.81 -2.38 8.34
C VAL A 35 2.67 -1.94 9.23
N ILE A 36 1.55 -2.65 9.15
CA ILE A 36 0.40 -2.44 10.03
C ILE A 36 0.01 -3.75 10.71
N LYS A 37 -0.68 -3.65 11.85
CA LYS A 37 -1.16 -4.80 12.61
C LYS A 37 -2.62 -5.09 12.25
N LEU A 38 -2.87 -6.23 11.62
CA LEU A 38 -4.21 -6.70 11.29
C LEU A 38 -4.76 -7.61 12.40
N PRO A 39 -6.07 -7.54 12.71
CA PRO A 39 -6.68 -8.39 13.72
C PRO A 39 -6.56 -9.89 13.44
N VAL A 40 -6.63 -10.29 12.16
CA VAL A 40 -6.65 -11.71 11.74
C VAL A 40 -5.27 -12.24 11.40
N PHE A 41 -4.43 -11.42 10.77
CA PHE A 41 -3.14 -11.87 10.20
C PHE A 41 -1.92 -11.47 11.03
N GLY A 42 -2.08 -10.62 12.06
CA GLY A 42 -0.95 -10.09 12.83
C GLY A 42 -0.25 -8.96 12.08
N HIS A 43 1.08 -8.86 12.20
CA HIS A 43 1.84 -7.84 11.48
C HIS A 43 1.93 -8.19 9.99
N VAL A 44 1.54 -7.24 9.15
CA VAL A 44 1.59 -7.40 7.70
C VAL A 44 2.35 -6.24 7.10
N ARG A 45 3.38 -6.57 6.31
CA ARG A 45 4.13 -5.63 5.48
C ARG A 45 3.43 -5.48 4.14
N PHE A 46 3.06 -4.26 3.80
CA PHE A 46 2.54 -3.87 2.51
C PHE A 46 3.65 -3.24 1.69
N LYS A 47 3.80 -3.71 0.46
CA LYS A 47 4.61 -3.03 -0.55
C LYS A 47 3.68 -2.18 -1.39
N CYS A 48 3.97 -0.90 -1.41
CA CYS A 48 3.18 0.11 -2.07
C CYS A 48 3.96 0.70 -3.24
N GLN A 49 3.28 0.87 -4.36
CA GLN A 49 3.83 1.48 -5.56
C GLN A 49 3.16 2.83 -5.79
N ARG A 50 3.94 3.83 -6.17
CA ARG A 50 3.44 5.13 -6.58
C ARG A 50 2.93 5.02 -8.01
N MET A 51 1.65 5.26 -8.21
CA MET A 51 1.03 5.27 -9.53
C MET A 51 0.61 6.69 -9.90
N THR A 52 0.56 6.96 -11.21
CA THR A 52 0.05 8.22 -11.75
C THR A 52 -1.30 7.96 -12.41
N GLY A 53 -2.35 8.51 -11.83
CA GLY A 53 -3.68 8.57 -12.41
C GLY A 53 -3.78 9.75 -13.37
N ARG A 54 -4.56 9.57 -14.44
CA ARG A 54 -4.90 10.65 -15.37
C ARG A 54 -6.41 10.70 -15.52
N GLN A 55 -7.00 11.83 -15.16
CA GLN A 55 -8.42 12.11 -15.38
C GLN A 55 -8.54 13.35 -16.28
N GLY A 56 -8.69 13.11 -17.58
CA GLY A 56 -8.69 14.15 -18.60
C GLY A 56 -7.37 14.95 -18.63
N LYS A 57 -7.44 16.22 -18.24
CA LYS A 57 -6.29 17.13 -18.14
C LYS A 57 -5.55 17.02 -16.79
N TYR A 58 -6.20 16.46 -15.77
CA TYR A 58 -5.60 16.33 -14.45
C TYR A 58 -4.74 15.09 -14.36
N ARG A 59 -3.56 15.24 -13.73
CA ARG A 59 -2.69 14.15 -13.33
C ARG A 59 -2.58 14.21 -11.82
N TYR A 60 -2.70 13.05 -11.18
CA TYR A 60 -2.54 12.91 -9.75
C TYR A 60 -1.72 11.65 -9.46
N ARG A 61 -0.96 11.67 -8.38
CA ARG A 61 -0.16 10.56 -7.89
C ARG A 61 -0.83 9.99 -6.66
N PHE A 62 -0.83 8.68 -6.57
CA PHE A 62 -1.39 7.97 -5.44
C PHE A 62 -0.60 6.70 -5.17
N TRP A 63 -0.60 6.28 -3.92
CA TRP A 63 -0.06 4.99 -3.54
C TRP A 63 -1.09 3.89 -3.81
N THR A 64 -0.61 2.76 -4.31
CA THR A 64 -1.39 1.53 -4.40
C THR A 64 -0.63 0.42 -3.69
N ALA A 65 -1.32 -0.46 -2.97
CA ALA A 65 -0.71 -1.70 -2.50
C ALA A 65 -0.60 -2.69 -3.67
N ILE A 66 0.59 -3.25 -3.89
CA ILE A 66 0.84 -4.26 -4.93
C ILE A 66 1.09 -5.65 -4.34
N GLU A 67 1.67 -5.72 -3.14
CA GLU A 67 1.97 -6.96 -2.45
C GLU A 67 1.74 -6.78 -0.95
N ALA A 68 1.34 -7.85 -0.27
CA ALA A 68 1.26 -7.86 1.18
C ALA A 68 1.78 -9.20 1.73
N PHE A 69 2.63 -9.13 2.74
CA PHE A 69 3.31 -10.29 3.34
C PHE A 69 3.13 -10.27 4.84
N LYS A 70 2.82 -11.42 5.42
CA LYS A 70 2.85 -11.57 6.88
C LYS A 70 4.30 -11.45 7.37
N VAL A 71 4.50 -10.68 8.42
CA VAL A 71 5.76 -10.58 9.15
C VAL A 71 5.57 -11.36 10.44
N GLU A 72 6.40 -12.39 10.63
CA GLU A 72 6.43 -13.20 11.87
C GLU A 72 7.06 -12.41 13.02
#